data_AF-A0A0T7GC61-F1
#
_entry.id   AF-A0A0T7GC61-F1
#
_cell.length_a   1.000
_cell.length_b   1.000
_cell.length_c   1.000
_cell.angle_alpha   90.00
_cell.angle_beta   90.00
_cell.angle_gamma   90.00
#
_symmetry.space_group_name_H-M   'P 1'
#
loop_
_entity.id
_entity.type
_entity.pdbx_description
1 polymer ?
#
loop_
_entity_poly.entity_id
_entity_poly.type
_entity_poly.pdbx_seq_one_letter_code
_entity_poly.pdbx_strand_id
1 'polypeptide(L)' 'MFARISEAAVKLSSLAEELFPVHDWLAIRNLGNVLRHDYRGVLDSVIWTTIVERLPPLLIELETFLAQYPAEQETL' A
#
# COMPACT_ATOMS: atom_id res chain seq x y z
N MET A 1 8.41 8.14 1.89
CA MET A 1 8.05 7.00 1.00
C MET A 1 6.76 6.32 1.46
N PHE A 2 6.71 5.69 2.64
CA PHE A 2 5.50 5.00 3.16
C PHE A 2 4.24 5.86 3.34
N ALA A 3 4.40 7.13 3.71
CA ALA A 3 3.27 8.05 3.83
C ALA A 3 2.49 8.22 2.50
N ARG A 4 3.17 8.15 1.35
CA ARG A 4 2.53 8.23 0.02
C ARG A 4 1.73 6.97 -0.30
N ILE A 5 2.22 5.80 0.12
CA ILE A 5 1.51 4.52 -0.04
C ILE A 5 0.23 4.52 0.80
N SER A 6 0.33 4.94 2.06
CA SER A 6 -0.84 5.10 2.94
C SER A 6 -1.84 6.12 2.38
N GLU A 7 -1.36 7.26 1.87
CA GLU A 7 -2.22 8.27 1.23
C GLU A 7 -2.92 7.73 -0.02
N ALA A 8 -2.22 7.00 -0.88
CA ALA A 8 -2.79 6.37 -2.07
C ALA A 8 -3.84 5.31 -1.69
N ALA A 9 -3.57 4.46 -0.71
CA ALA A 9 -4.50 3.44 -0.23
C ALA A 9 -5.78 4.04 0.40
N VAL A 10 -5.67 5.19 1.06
CA VAL A 10 -6.83 5.94 1.55
C VAL A 10 -7.63 6.50 0.38
N LYS A 11 -6.97 7.10 -0.62
CA LYS A 11 -7.63 7.68 -1.80
C LYS A 11 -8.33 6.65 -2.67
N LEU A 12 -7.74 5.45 -2.82
CA LEU A 12 -8.33 4.35 -3.58
C LEU A 12 -9.55 3.74 -2.87
N SER A 13 -9.70 3.92 -1.55
CA SER A 13 -10.90 3.47 -0.81
C SER A 13 -11.25 2.00 -1.13
N SER A 14 -12.52 1.68 -1.38
CA SER A 14 -13.00 0.32 -1.70
C SER A 14 -12.41 -0.25 -2.98
N LEU A 15 -12.03 0.59 -3.95
CA LEU A 15 -11.45 0.14 -5.22
C LEU A 15 -10.16 -0.67 -4.99
N ALA A 16 -9.39 -0.33 -3.95
CA ALA A 16 -8.20 -1.07 -3.59
C ALA A 16 -8.52 -2.52 -3.16
N GLU A 17 -9.58 -2.67 -2.37
CA GLU A 17 -10.08 -3.97 -1.88
C GLU A 17 -10.74 -4.78 -3.00
N GLU A 18 -11.40 -4.11 -3.95
CA GLU A 18 -12.01 -4.74 -5.12
C GLU A 18 -10.95 -5.26 -6.09
N LEU A 19 -9.90 -4.49 -6.35
CA LEU A 19 -8.84 -4.85 -7.30
C LEU A 19 -7.82 -5.83 -6.71
N PHE A 20 -7.50 -5.71 -5.42
CA PHE A 20 -6.49 -6.55 -4.77
C PHE A 20 -7.00 -7.03 -3.39
N PRO A 21 -7.96 -7.97 -3.35
CA PRO A 21 -8.68 -8.37 -2.14
C PRO A 21 -7.84 -9.13 -1.11
N VAL A 22 -6.66 -9.63 -1.49
CA VAL A 22 -5.81 -10.47 -0.64
C VAL A 22 -4.97 -9.66 0.36
N HIS A 23 -4.89 -8.33 0.20
CA HIS A 23 -4.05 -7.48 1.03
C HIS A 23 -4.80 -6.90 2.24
N ASP A 24 -4.08 -6.72 3.34
CA ASP A 24 -4.58 -6.04 4.53
C ASP A 24 -4.57 -4.52 4.35
N TRP A 25 -5.61 -4.02 3.67
CA TRP A 25 -5.78 -2.59 3.37
C TRP A 25 -5.94 -1.72 4.61
N LEU A 26 -6.52 -2.25 5.68
CA LEU A 26 -6.64 -1.52 6.94
C LEU A 26 -5.24 -1.18 7.50
N ALA A 27 -4.33 -2.15 7.52
CA ALA A 27 -2.98 -1.92 7.99
C ALA A 27 -2.16 -1.03 7.05
N ILE A 28 -2.31 -1.17 5.73
CA ILE A 28 -1.62 -0.31 4.74
C ILE A 28 -2.05 1.15 4.91
N ARG A 29 -3.35 1.40 5.11
CA ARG A 29 -3.87 2.75 5.39
C ARG A 29 -3.36 3.28 6.74
N ASN A 30 -3.34 2.45 7.77
CA ASN A 30 -2.88 2.84 9.11
C ASN A 30 -1.36 3.06 9.21
N LEU A 31 -0.56 2.56 8.26
CA LEU A 31 0.89 2.79 8.22
C LEU A 31 1.28 4.26 8.35
N GLY A 32 0.55 5.16 7.69
CA GLY A 32 0.80 6.60 7.76
C GLY A 32 0.55 7.19 9.15
N ASN A 33 -0.41 6.64 9.91
CA ASN A 33 -0.71 7.08 11.27
C ASN A 33 0.35 6.56 12.27
N VAL A 34 0.74 5.30 12.12
CA VAL A 34 1.83 4.68 12.91
C VAL A 34 3.11 5.49 12.77
N LEU A 35 3.51 5.84 11.54
CA LEU A 35 4.71 6.62 11.27
C LEU A 35 4.68 8.06 11.83
N ARG A 36 3.49 8.66 11.98
CA ARG A 36 3.34 10.04 12.45
C ARG A 36 3.31 10.17 13.97
N HIS A 37 2.81 9.16 14.68
CA HIS A 37 2.41 9.34 16.07
C HIS A 37 3.13 8.45 17.09
N ASP A 38 3.80 7.36 16.71
CA ASP A 38 4.11 6.30 17.70
C ASP A 38 5.60 5.99 17.93
N TYR A 39 6.43 7.00 18.19
CA TYR A 39 7.90 6.89 18.40
C TYR A 39 8.41 6.01 19.56
N ARG A 40 7.57 5.26 20.28
CA ARG A 40 7.99 4.50 21.47
C ARG A 40 7.72 3.00 21.34
N GLY A 41 8.62 2.31 20.64
CA GLY A 41 8.89 0.88 20.79
C GLY A 41 8.00 -0.11 20.03
N VAL A 42 6.81 0.29 19.58
CA VAL A 42 5.89 -0.56 18.78
C VAL A 42 6.16 -0.43 17.26
N LEU A 43 6.97 0.56 16.85
CA LEU A 43 7.22 0.90 15.44
C LEU A 43 7.99 -0.15 14.66
N ASP A 44 9.06 -0.71 15.21
CA ASP A 44 10.04 -1.41 14.38
C ASP A 44 9.48 -2.70 13.82
N SER A 45 8.75 -3.48 14.63
CA SER A 45 8.15 -4.73 14.17
C SER A 45 7.03 -4.49 13.16
N VAL A 46 6.16 -3.51 13.39
CA VAL A 46 5.05 -3.19 12.48
C VAL A 46 5.56 -2.64 11.16
N ILE A 47 6.54 -1.73 11.20
CA ILE A 47 7.18 -1.20 10.00
C ILE A 47 7.92 -2.33 9.26
N TRP A 48 8.72 -3.11 9.98
CA TRP A 48 9.49 -4.21 9.40
C TRP A 48 8.59 -5.24 8.73
N THR A 49 7.57 -5.75 9.42
CA THR A 49 6.57 -6.67 8.86
C THR A 49 5.86 -6.06 7.65
N THR A 50 5.53 -4.77 7.69
CA THR A 50 4.91 -4.11 6.53
C THR A 50 5.84 -4.08 5.31
N ILE A 51 7.11 -3.74 5.52
CA ILE A 51 8.12 -3.66 4.44
C ILE A 51 8.47 -5.04 3.90
N VAL A 52 8.64 -6.03 4.77
CA VAL A 52 9.18 -7.34 4.41
C VAL A 52 8.08 -8.29 3.94
N GLU A 53 6.89 -8.22 4.53
CA GLU A 53 5.86 -9.24 4.30
C GLU A 53 4.68 -8.72 3.47
N ARG A 54 4.37 -7.42 3.54
CA ARG A 54 3.11 -6.87 2.97
C ARG A 54 3.31 -6.11 1.66
N LEU A 55 4.32 -5.25 1.59
CA LEU A 55 4.57 -4.46 0.39
C LEU A 55 5.10 -5.26 -0.81
N PRO A 56 5.98 -6.27 -0.65
CA PRO A 56 6.49 -7.03 -1.78
C PRO A 56 5.42 -7.76 -2.60
N PRO A 57 4.47 -8.51 -2.01
CA PRO A 57 3.42 -9.15 -2.80
C PRO A 57 2.49 -8.13 -3.47
N LEU A 58 2.20 -7.01 -2.80
CA LEU A 58 1.41 -5.92 -3.41
C LEU A 58 2.12 -5.31 -4.62
N LEU A 59 3.44 -5.12 -4.55
CA LEU A 59 4.22 -4.58 -5.67
C LEU A 59 4.17 -5.52 -6.89
N ILE A 60 4.36 -6.82 -6.69
CA ILE A 60 4.32 -7.82 -7.76
C ILE A 60 2.95 -7.84 -8.44
N GLU A 61 1.87 -7.82 -7.65
CA GLU A 61 0.51 -7.83 -8.18
C GLU A 61 0.18 -6.53 -8.91
N LEU A 62 0.62 -5.38 -8.38
CA LEU A 62 0.46 -4.09 -9.02
C LEU A 62 1.24 -3.99 -10.34
N GLU A 63 2.48 -4.47 -10.39
CA GLU A 63 3.28 -4.52 -11.62
C GLU A 63 2.62 -5.42 -12.67
N THR A 64 2.08 -6.57 -12.25
CA THR A 64 1.35 -7.50 -13.13
C THR A 64 0.04 -6.88 -13.65
N PHE A 65 -0.68 -6.16 -12.79
CA PHE A 65 -1.89 -5.44 -13.15
C PHE A 65 -1.59 -4.32 -14.15
N LEU A 66 -0.59 -3.49 -13.87
CA LEU A 66 -0.20 -2.37 -14.72
C LEU A 66 0.38 -2.81 -16.07
N ALA A 67 1.05 -3.96 -16.14
CA ALA A 67 1.54 -4.52 -17.40
C ALA A 67 0.41 -4.85 -18.41
N GLN A 68 -0.84 -4.95 -17.95
CA GLN A 68 -2.01 -5.14 -18.81
C GLN A 68 -2.47 -3.83 -19.47
N TYR A 69 -1.99 -2.68 -18.98
CA TYR A 69 -2.27 -1.35 -19.51
C TYR A 69 -0.99 -0.77 -20.11
N PRO A 70 -0.70 -1.01 -21.40
CA PRO A 70 0.46 -0.39 -22.05
C PRO A 70 0.37 1.13 -21.91
N ALA A 71 1.52 1.78 -21.72
CA ALA A 71 1.69 3.18 -21.29
C ALA A 71 1.04 4.28 -22.16
N GLU A 72 0.21 3.92 -23.15
CA GLU A 72 -0.46 4.82 -24.10
C GLU A 72 -1.84 5.32 -23.62
N GLN A 73 -2.30 4.99 -22.42
CA GLN A 73 -3.56 5.52 -21.88
C GLN A 73 -3.39 6.83 -21.08
N GLU A 74 -2.38 7.64 -21.40
CA GLU A 74 -2.27 9.01 -20.93
C GLU A 74 -3.07 9.94 -21.87
N THR A 75 -4.38 9.72 -21.95
CA THR A 75 -5.31 10.70 -22.54
C THR A 75 -6.71 10.42 -22.03
N LEU A 76 -7.18 11.28 -21.12
CA LEU A 76 -8.55 11.83 -21.04
C LEU A 76 -8.59 12.94 -19.99
#